data_AF-A0A5K1H6A6-F1
#
_entry.id   AF-A0A5K1H6A6-F1
#
_cell.length_a   1.000
_cell.length_b   1.000
_cell.length_c   1.000
_cell.angle_alpha   90.00
_cell.angle_beta   90.00
_cell.angle_gamma   90.00
#
_symmetry.space_group_name_H-M   'P 1'
#
loop_
_entity.id
_entity.type
_entity.pdbx_description
1 polymer ?
#
loop_
_entity_poly.entity_id
_entity_poly.type
_entity_poly.pdbx_seq_one_letter_code
_entity_poly.pdbx_strand_id
1 'polypeptide(L)'
;MLIGSISSSINNHTSLQRLYLSSNNLLSTLPPDLCELKDSWELYLQDNSFTGHLPLGIGNFIITDHMDISANKLSGELPASLSKLQMLEYLNLSQNTFDGRIPEQFDHMLNLGTIDLSHNKLSGEIPKSLEKLQYIQVLDLSFNLLEGEIPSGGKFANLSAESFLGNYALCGAPKFQVPLCIHKTERQSNSNVDKVIVACTIEGSALLVIVCTFIGISCYRKKRFLKHPDDIERLWGITLPVISHRELVHATSNFSNANFLGNGSFGSVYKGILADGTTVAVKVLNLLFEGASKSFDIECTVMHQIRH
;
A
#
# COMPACT_ATOMS: atom_id res chain seq x y z
N MET A 1 -36.42 0.95 -7.59
CA MET A 1 -35.55 0.77 -6.41
C MET A 1 -35.98 -0.48 -5.68
N LEU A 2 -35.15 -1.51 -5.76
CA LEU A 2 -35.26 -2.73 -4.96
C LEU A 2 -34.65 -2.50 -3.57
N ILE A 3 -35.20 -3.16 -2.56
CA ILE A 3 -34.73 -3.16 -1.17
C ILE A 3 -34.65 -4.60 -0.66
N GLY A 4 -33.89 -4.80 0.43
CA GLY A 4 -33.74 -6.12 1.06
C GLY A 4 -32.58 -6.90 0.46
N SER A 5 -32.59 -8.22 0.63
CA SER A 5 -31.50 -9.11 0.19
C SER A 5 -31.81 -9.82 -1.13
N ILE A 6 -30.78 -10.26 -1.84
CA ILE A 6 -30.94 -11.23 -2.92
C ILE A 6 -31.43 -12.55 -2.30
N SER A 7 -32.50 -13.12 -2.84
CA SER A 7 -33.04 -14.39 -2.36
C SER A 7 -32.08 -15.54 -2.67
N SER A 8 -31.89 -16.47 -1.74
CA SER A 8 -31.11 -17.69 -1.97
C SER A 8 -31.68 -18.56 -3.10
N SER A 9 -32.97 -18.45 -3.38
CA SER A 9 -33.63 -19.15 -4.50
C SER A 9 -33.17 -18.66 -5.88
N ILE A 10 -32.25 -17.70 -5.98
CA ILE A 10 -31.68 -17.24 -7.24
C ILE A 10 -31.04 -18.39 -8.03
N ASN A 11 -30.47 -19.38 -7.35
CA ASN A 11 -29.86 -20.57 -7.96
C ASN A 11 -30.84 -21.45 -8.75
N ASN A 12 -32.15 -21.32 -8.54
CA ASN A 12 -33.17 -22.03 -9.31
C ASN A 12 -33.27 -21.52 -10.76
N HIS A 13 -32.73 -20.33 -11.06
CA HIS A 13 -32.74 -19.75 -12.40
C HIS A 13 -31.53 -20.21 -13.21
N THR A 14 -31.53 -21.49 -13.58
CA THR A 14 -30.39 -22.15 -14.24
C THR A 14 -30.05 -21.59 -15.62
N SER A 15 -30.92 -20.79 -16.23
CA SER A 15 -30.71 -20.17 -17.56
C SER A 15 -30.34 -18.69 -17.49
N LEU A 16 -30.06 -18.15 -16.31
CA LEU A 16 -29.77 -16.73 -16.12
C LEU A 16 -28.39 -16.40 -16.71
N GLN A 17 -28.37 -15.50 -17.69
CA GLN A 17 -27.14 -15.09 -18.38
C GLN A 17 -26.61 -13.73 -17.97
N ARG A 18 -27.42 -12.88 -17.35
CA ARG A 18 -26.98 -11.56 -16.89
C ARG A 18 -27.80 -11.19 -15.67
N LEU A 19 -27.13 -10.69 -14.64
CA LEU A 19 -27.79 -10.20 -13.44
C LEU A 19 -27.45 -8.73 -13.25
N TYR A 20 -28.42 -7.87 -13.63
CA TYR A 20 -28.36 -6.43 -13.41
C TYR A 20 -29.20 -6.06 -12.20
N LEU A 21 -28.54 -5.74 -11.09
CA LEU A 21 -29.15 -5.22 -9.86
C LEU A 21 -28.51 -3.90 -9.41
N SER A 22 -27.76 -3.25 -10.28
CA SER A 22 -27.04 -2.01 -9.98
C SER A 22 -27.96 -0.85 -9.60
N SER A 23 -27.44 0.10 -8.83
CA SER A 23 -28.12 1.33 -8.41
C SER A 23 -29.45 1.08 -7.70
N ASN A 24 -29.43 0.18 -6.71
CA ASN A 24 -30.56 -0.13 -5.84
C ASN A 24 -30.20 0.08 -4.37
N ASN A 25 -31.15 -0.19 -3.46
CA ASN A 25 -30.94 -0.16 -2.01
C ASN A 25 -30.91 -1.58 -1.46
N LEU A 26 -30.28 -2.52 -2.18
CA LEU A 26 -30.11 -3.88 -1.70
C LEU A 26 -29.11 -3.89 -0.55
N LEU A 27 -29.41 -4.72 0.45
CA LEU A 27 -28.73 -4.82 1.73
C LEU A 27 -28.27 -6.27 1.94
N SER A 28 -27.64 -6.53 3.09
CA SER A 28 -27.18 -7.86 3.51
C SER A 28 -25.97 -8.37 2.74
N THR A 29 -25.60 -9.62 2.99
CA THR A 29 -24.49 -10.31 2.32
C THR A 29 -24.91 -10.87 0.97
N LEU A 30 -23.95 -11.07 0.07
CA LEU A 30 -24.17 -11.85 -1.14
C LEU A 30 -24.43 -13.32 -0.75
N PRO A 31 -25.55 -13.93 -1.18
CA PRO A 31 -25.85 -15.31 -0.81
C PRO A 31 -24.86 -16.27 -1.51
N PRO A 32 -24.31 -17.28 -0.81
CA PRO A 32 -23.44 -18.28 -1.44
C PRO A 32 -24.11 -19.00 -2.62
N ASP A 33 -25.43 -19.17 -2.59
CA ASP A 33 -26.23 -19.76 -3.67
C ASP A 33 -26.09 -19.00 -4.99
N LEU A 34 -25.74 -17.71 -4.95
CA LEU A 34 -25.45 -16.92 -6.16
C LEU A 34 -24.34 -17.57 -6.98
N CYS A 35 -23.37 -18.20 -6.31
CA CYS A 35 -22.22 -18.87 -6.92
C CYS A 35 -22.52 -20.29 -7.45
N GLU A 36 -23.77 -20.75 -7.36
CA GLU A 36 -24.21 -22.05 -7.88
C GLU A 36 -24.86 -21.96 -9.27
N LEU A 37 -24.98 -20.74 -9.81
CA LEU A 37 -25.49 -20.52 -11.17
C LEU A 37 -24.51 -21.12 -12.21
N LYS A 38 -25.05 -21.94 -13.11
CA LYS A 38 -24.25 -22.82 -13.99
C LYS A 38 -23.91 -22.23 -15.36
N ASP A 39 -24.55 -21.11 -15.74
CA ASP A 39 -24.41 -20.54 -17.07
C ASP A 39 -23.35 -19.42 -17.12
N SER A 40 -23.20 -18.76 -18.26
CA SER A 40 -22.34 -17.58 -18.45
C SER A 40 -23.02 -16.35 -17.87
N TRP A 41 -22.32 -15.49 -17.15
CA TRP A 41 -22.98 -14.31 -16.56
C TRP A 41 -22.12 -13.06 -16.55
N GLU A 42 -22.79 -11.96 -16.89
CA GLU A 42 -22.35 -10.63 -16.48
C GLU A 42 -23.03 -10.29 -15.16
N LEU A 43 -22.25 -9.85 -14.17
CA LEU A 43 -22.73 -9.52 -12.83
C LEU A 43 -22.56 -8.03 -12.54
N TYR A 44 -23.66 -7.31 -12.40
CA TYR A 44 -23.67 -5.89 -12.08
C TYR A 44 -24.46 -5.64 -10.80
N LEU A 45 -23.73 -5.45 -9.70
CA LEU A 45 -24.24 -5.24 -8.35
C LEU A 45 -23.83 -3.89 -7.77
N GLN A 46 -23.18 -3.04 -8.56
CA GLN A 46 -22.64 -1.77 -8.12
C GLN A 46 -23.70 -0.79 -7.61
N ASP A 47 -23.28 0.18 -6.81
CA ASP A 47 -24.15 1.19 -6.20
C ASP A 47 -25.30 0.55 -5.39
N ASN A 48 -24.94 -0.26 -4.39
CA ASN A 48 -25.87 -0.86 -3.45
C ASN A 48 -25.34 -0.69 -2.01
N SER A 49 -25.88 -1.46 -1.06
CA SER A 49 -25.40 -1.50 0.32
C SER A 49 -25.10 -2.94 0.78
N PHE A 50 -24.57 -3.77 -0.11
CA PHE A 50 -24.10 -5.11 0.24
C PHE A 50 -22.96 -5.04 1.26
N THR A 51 -22.98 -5.96 2.23
CA THR A 51 -22.03 -6.02 3.36
C THR A 51 -21.40 -7.41 3.47
N GLY A 52 -20.38 -7.55 4.31
CA GLY A 52 -19.74 -8.83 4.57
C GLY A 52 -18.79 -9.23 3.44
N HIS A 53 -18.47 -10.52 3.36
CA HIS A 53 -17.40 -11.03 2.49
C HIS A 53 -17.92 -11.43 1.10
N LEU A 54 -17.03 -11.43 0.11
CA LEU A 54 -17.27 -12.16 -1.13
C LEU A 54 -17.37 -13.66 -0.82
N PRO A 55 -18.39 -14.38 -1.32
CA PRO A 55 -18.49 -15.82 -1.10
C PRO A 55 -17.28 -16.55 -1.67
N LEU A 56 -16.74 -17.55 -0.95
CA LEU A 56 -15.61 -18.35 -1.45
C LEU A 56 -15.94 -19.07 -2.77
N GLY A 57 -17.21 -19.36 -3.01
CA GLY A 57 -17.71 -19.94 -4.26
C GLY A 57 -17.64 -19.01 -5.46
N ILE A 58 -17.25 -17.74 -5.32
CA ILE A 58 -17.20 -16.76 -6.43
C ILE A 58 -16.31 -17.21 -7.61
N GLY A 59 -15.44 -18.21 -7.42
CA GLY A 59 -14.67 -18.81 -8.50
C GLY A 59 -15.37 -19.93 -9.28
N ASN A 60 -16.55 -20.39 -8.87
CA ASN A 60 -17.26 -21.55 -9.46
C ASN A 60 -17.99 -21.23 -10.77
N PHE A 61 -17.61 -20.13 -11.35
CA PHE A 61 -18.54 -19.22 -11.97
C PHE A 61 -17.97 -19.20 -13.39
N ILE A 62 -18.54 -20.07 -14.24
CA ILE A 62 -17.75 -20.77 -15.29
C ILE A 62 -17.37 -19.86 -16.47
N ILE A 63 -18.21 -18.87 -16.79
CA ILE A 63 -18.05 -18.01 -17.99
C ILE A 63 -18.51 -16.58 -17.65
N THR A 64 -17.76 -15.91 -16.79
CA THR A 64 -17.97 -14.47 -16.52
C THR A 64 -17.05 -13.65 -17.40
N ASP A 65 -17.61 -12.71 -18.14
CA ASP A 65 -16.80 -11.74 -18.89
C ASP A 65 -16.65 -10.44 -18.09
N HIS A 66 -17.73 -10.02 -17.40
CA HIS A 66 -17.81 -8.74 -16.68
C HIS A 66 -18.37 -8.92 -15.26
N MET A 67 -17.65 -8.41 -14.27
CA MET A 67 -18.07 -8.38 -12.87
C MET A 67 -17.84 -6.99 -12.29
N ASP A 68 -18.94 -6.30 -11.95
CA ASP A 68 -18.93 -5.02 -11.26
C ASP A 68 -19.71 -5.13 -9.94
N ILE A 69 -18.97 -5.06 -8.83
CA ILE A 69 -19.50 -5.10 -7.47
C ILE A 69 -19.00 -3.86 -6.69
N SER A 70 -18.63 -2.81 -7.42
CA SER A 70 -18.11 -1.57 -6.85
C SER A 70 -19.15 -0.80 -6.03
N ALA A 71 -18.72 0.23 -5.29
CA ALA A 71 -19.60 1.14 -4.56
C ALA A 71 -20.61 0.40 -3.64
N ASN A 72 -20.06 -0.43 -2.75
CA ASN A 72 -20.79 -1.20 -1.76
C ASN A 72 -20.08 -1.10 -0.38
N LYS A 73 -20.45 -1.97 0.57
CA LYS A 73 -19.83 -2.05 1.91
C LYS A 73 -19.24 -3.44 2.16
N LEU A 74 -18.79 -4.12 1.11
CA LEU A 74 -18.17 -5.44 1.21
C LEU A 74 -16.80 -5.31 1.89
N SER A 75 -16.40 -6.33 2.64
CA SER A 75 -15.26 -6.30 3.55
C SER A 75 -14.50 -7.63 3.58
N GLY A 76 -13.35 -7.62 4.26
CA GLY A 76 -12.47 -8.78 4.41
C GLY A 76 -11.59 -9.01 3.19
N GLU A 77 -10.90 -10.15 3.18
CA GLU A 77 -9.90 -10.44 2.16
C GLU A 77 -10.52 -10.82 0.80
N LEU A 78 -9.82 -10.49 -0.28
CA LEU A 78 -10.14 -10.97 -1.62
C LEU A 78 -9.90 -12.48 -1.68
N PRO A 79 -10.91 -13.30 -1.99
CA PRO A 79 -10.73 -14.74 -2.01
C PRO A 79 -9.89 -15.14 -3.22
N ALA A 80 -8.86 -15.97 -2.98
CA ALA A 80 -8.01 -16.50 -4.06
C ALA A 80 -8.81 -17.28 -5.12
N SER A 81 -10.02 -17.77 -4.79
CA SER A 81 -10.89 -18.43 -5.76
C SER A 81 -11.36 -17.54 -6.91
N LEU A 82 -11.32 -16.20 -6.77
CA LEU A 82 -11.54 -15.26 -7.90
C LEU A 82 -10.63 -15.57 -9.09
N SER A 83 -9.42 -16.10 -8.84
CA SER A 83 -8.48 -16.43 -9.90
C SER A 83 -8.95 -17.56 -10.84
N LYS A 84 -10.00 -18.28 -10.47
CA LYS A 84 -10.61 -19.32 -11.31
C LYS A 84 -11.43 -18.73 -12.45
N LEU A 85 -11.79 -17.44 -12.38
CA LEU A 85 -12.52 -16.72 -13.42
C LEU A 85 -11.57 -16.34 -14.57
N GLN A 86 -11.02 -17.34 -15.25
CA GLN A 86 -9.97 -17.13 -16.25
C GLN A 86 -10.46 -16.43 -17.52
N MET A 87 -11.77 -16.45 -17.77
CA MET A 87 -12.41 -15.76 -18.90
C MET A 87 -12.75 -14.30 -18.60
N LEU A 88 -12.60 -13.84 -17.34
CA LEU A 88 -13.00 -12.50 -16.94
C LEU A 88 -12.15 -11.43 -17.63
N GLU A 89 -12.80 -10.47 -18.26
CA GLU A 89 -12.18 -9.35 -18.96
C GLU A 89 -12.24 -8.05 -18.14
N TYR A 90 -13.31 -7.89 -17.35
CA TYR A 90 -13.56 -6.71 -16.53
C TYR A 90 -13.88 -7.10 -15.09
N LEU A 91 -13.06 -6.62 -14.15
CA LEU A 91 -13.29 -6.74 -12.72
C LEU A 91 -13.27 -5.37 -12.06
N ASN A 92 -14.38 -4.98 -11.44
CA ASN A 92 -14.46 -3.78 -10.63
C ASN A 92 -14.97 -4.11 -9.22
N LEU A 93 -14.09 -3.92 -8.24
CA LEU A 93 -14.37 -4.09 -6.81
C LEU A 93 -14.12 -2.79 -6.02
N SER A 94 -13.98 -1.65 -6.72
CA SER A 94 -13.63 -0.38 -6.11
C SER A 94 -14.69 0.16 -5.16
N GLN A 95 -14.31 1.10 -4.31
CA GLN A 95 -15.22 1.76 -3.36
C GLN A 95 -15.96 0.74 -2.47
N ASN A 96 -15.18 -0.15 -1.86
CA ASN A 96 -15.64 -1.09 -0.85
C ASN A 96 -14.74 -0.94 0.40
N THR A 97 -14.73 -1.95 1.26
CA THR A 97 -13.88 -2.00 2.45
C THR A 97 -13.04 -3.28 2.49
N PHE A 98 -12.68 -3.84 1.33
CA PHE A 98 -11.81 -5.02 1.24
C PHE A 98 -10.45 -4.74 1.87
N ASP A 99 -9.89 -5.72 2.58
CA ASP A 99 -8.62 -5.63 3.29
C ASP A 99 -7.72 -6.83 2.99
N GLY A 100 -6.63 -7.00 3.74
CA GLY A 100 -5.64 -8.04 3.47
C GLY A 100 -4.82 -7.75 2.22
N ARG A 101 -4.30 -8.80 1.58
CA ARG A 101 -3.38 -8.67 0.42
C ARG A 101 -4.11 -8.92 -0.90
N ILE A 102 -3.59 -8.37 -1.98
CA ILE A 102 -3.97 -8.81 -3.33
C ILE A 102 -3.47 -10.25 -3.52
N PRO A 103 -4.33 -11.23 -3.85
CA PRO A 103 -3.90 -12.62 -3.98
C PRO A 103 -2.91 -12.81 -5.13
N GLU A 104 -1.79 -13.50 -4.87
CA GLU A 104 -0.78 -13.78 -5.92
C GLU A 104 -1.37 -14.57 -7.10
N GLN A 105 -2.41 -15.37 -6.83
CA GLN A 105 -3.10 -16.22 -7.79
C GLN A 105 -3.85 -15.44 -8.87
N PHE A 106 -4.07 -14.13 -8.70
CA PHE A 106 -4.69 -13.29 -9.73
C PHE A 106 -3.88 -13.30 -11.04
N ASP A 107 -2.63 -13.77 -11.00
CA ASP A 107 -1.81 -14.05 -12.17
C ASP A 107 -2.37 -15.12 -13.13
N HIS A 108 -3.39 -15.90 -12.72
CA HIS A 108 -4.10 -16.85 -13.56
C HIS A 108 -5.26 -16.22 -14.37
N MET A 109 -5.67 -14.99 -14.07
CA MET A 109 -6.80 -14.32 -14.72
C MET A 109 -6.35 -13.65 -16.01
N LEU A 110 -5.82 -14.45 -16.93
CA LEU A 110 -5.02 -13.98 -18.06
C LEU A 110 -5.80 -13.10 -19.04
N ASN A 111 -7.13 -13.23 -19.14
CA ASN A 111 -7.95 -12.43 -20.05
C ASN A 111 -8.31 -11.04 -19.54
N LEU A 112 -7.94 -10.68 -18.29
CA LEU A 112 -8.31 -9.39 -17.72
C LEU A 112 -7.73 -8.23 -18.53
N GLY A 113 -8.63 -7.38 -19.01
CA GLY A 113 -8.35 -6.09 -19.63
C GLY A 113 -8.48 -4.93 -18.65
N THR A 114 -9.37 -5.04 -17.67
CA THR A 114 -9.59 -4.01 -16.64
C THR A 114 -9.67 -4.62 -15.25
N ILE A 115 -8.91 -4.05 -14.32
CA ILE A 115 -8.98 -4.33 -12.88
C ILE A 115 -9.06 -2.99 -12.16
N ASP A 116 -10.16 -2.75 -11.44
CA ASP A 116 -10.29 -1.61 -10.52
C ASP A 116 -10.51 -2.14 -9.09
N LEU A 117 -9.51 -1.92 -8.25
CA LEU A 117 -9.51 -2.23 -6.81
C LEU A 117 -9.39 -0.95 -5.97
N SER A 118 -9.56 0.22 -6.58
CA SER A 118 -9.33 1.50 -5.93
C SER A 118 -10.27 1.74 -4.75
N HIS A 119 -9.90 2.64 -3.85
CA HIS A 119 -10.75 3.02 -2.71
C HIS A 119 -11.17 1.81 -1.85
N ASN A 120 -10.19 1.03 -1.40
CA ASN A 120 -10.36 -0.08 -0.47
C ASN A 120 -9.34 0.07 0.69
N LYS A 121 -9.12 -1.01 1.45
CA LYS A 121 -8.12 -1.09 2.53
C LYS A 121 -7.09 -2.19 2.26
N LEU A 122 -6.85 -2.52 0.99
CA LEU A 122 -5.88 -3.54 0.59
C LEU A 122 -4.48 -3.11 1.02
N SER A 123 -3.68 -4.05 1.48
CA SER A 123 -2.41 -3.82 2.17
C SER A 123 -1.34 -4.81 1.69
N GLY A 124 -0.08 -4.55 2.09
CA GLY A 124 1.06 -5.33 1.64
C GLY A 124 1.51 -4.98 0.22
N GLU A 125 2.32 -5.85 -0.36
CA GLU A 125 2.95 -5.62 -1.67
C GLU A 125 2.02 -5.92 -2.84
N ILE A 126 2.22 -5.21 -3.95
CA ILE A 126 1.60 -5.56 -5.22
C ILE A 126 2.29 -6.82 -5.75
N PRO A 127 1.57 -7.95 -5.95
CA PRO A 127 2.22 -9.19 -6.39
C PRO A 127 2.92 -9.02 -7.73
N LYS A 128 4.22 -9.29 -7.76
CA LYS A 128 5.01 -9.24 -9.00
C LYS A 128 4.47 -10.21 -10.08
N SER A 129 3.77 -11.26 -9.67
CA SER A 129 3.11 -12.20 -10.58
C SER A 129 2.08 -11.53 -11.51
N LEU A 130 1.52 -10.37 -11.12
CA LEU A 130 0.59 -9.60 -11.96
C LEU A 130 1.24 -9.06 -13.25
N GLU A 131 2.56 -9.03 -13.36
CA GLU A 131 3.25 -8.72 -14.62
C GLU A 131 2.91 -9.71 -15.75
N LYS A 132 2.41 -10.92 -15.41
CA LYS A 132 1.95 -11.93 -16.38
C LYS A 132 0.65 -11.55 -17.10
N LEU A 133 -0.12 -10.58 -16.60
CA LEU A 133 -1.38 -10.16 -17.20
C LEU A 133 -1.11 -9.37 -18.48
N GLN A 134 -1.07 -10.07 -19.61
CA GLN A 134 -0.64 -9.49 -20.89
C GLN A 134 -1.71 -8.62 -21.56
N TYR A 135 -2.98 -8.77 -21.18
CA TYR A 135 -4.10 -8.04 -21.78
C TYR A 135 -4.55 -6.83 -20.95
N ILE A 136 -3.99 -6.62 -19.76
CA ILE A 136 -4.39 -5.51 -18.90
C ILE A 136 -4.11 -4.16 -19.57
N GLN A 137 -5.14 -3.33 -19.66
CA GLN A 137 -5.11 -1.98 -20.20
C GLN A 137 -5.35 -0.95 -19.10
N VAL A 138 -6.25 -1.29 -18.17
CA VAL A 138 -6.58 -0.46 -17.01
C VAL A 138 -6.32 -1.26 -15.74
N LEU A 139 -5.43 -0.77 -14.91
CA LEU A 139 -5.21 -1.25 -13.56
C LEU A 139 -5.31 -0.04 -12.63
N ASP A 140 -6.27 -0.05 -11.72
CA ASP A 140 -6.39 0.98 -10.70
C ASP A 140 -6.30 0.36 -9.30
N LEU A 141 -5.23 0.68 -8.60
CA LEU A 141 -4.93 0.28 -7.22
C LEU A 141 -4.89 1.49 -6.28
N SER A 142 -5.36 2.65 -6.74
CA SER A 142 -5.28 3.90 -5.99
C SER A 142 -6.10 3.86 -4.70
N PHE A 143 -5.75 4.71 -3.74
CA PHE A 143 -6.46 4.87 -2.47
C PHE A 143 -6.64 3.55 -1.71
N ASN A 144 -5.53 2.86 -1.48
CA ASN A 144 -5.42 1.66 -0.65
C ASN A 144 -4.32 1.85 0.41
N LEU A 145 -3.92 0.77 1.08
CA LEU A 145 -2.84 0.73 2.07
C LEU A 145 -1.62 -0.07 1.55
N LEU A 146 -1.41 -0.10 0.23
CA LEU A 146 -0.34 -0.88 -0.38
C LEU A 146 1.04 -0.28 -0.09
N GLU A 147 2.05 -1.14 -0.04
CA GLU A 147 3.44 -0.79 0.24
C GLU A 147 4.42 -1.57 -0.65
N GLY A 148 5.68 -1.16 -0.64
CA GLY A 148 6.74 -1.85 -1.39
C GLY A 148 6.88 -1.41 -2.84
N GLU A 149 7.66 -2.16 -3.60
CA GLU A 149 8.03 -1.80 -4.97
C GLU A 149 6.88 -2.07 -5.96
N ILE A 150 6.52 -1.06 -6.76
CA ILE A 150 5.60 -1.21 -7.88
C ILE A 150 6.30 -2.06 -8.95
N PRO A 151 5.70 -3.19 -9.39
CA PRO A 151 6.24 -4.01 -10.47
C PRO A 151 6.49 -3.16 -11.72
N SER A 152 7.58 -3.44 -12.43
CA SER A 152 8.01 -2.64 -13.60
C SER A 152 7.96 -3.40 -14.91
N GLY A 153 7.76 -4.72 -14.87
CA GLY A 153 7.68 -5.60 -16.03
C GLY A 153 6.30 -5.67 -16.67
N GLY A 154 6.23 -6.37 -17.80
CA GLY A 154 4.97 -6.59 -18.53
C GLY A 154 4.22 -5.30 -18.84
N LYS A 155 2.91 -5.28 -18.59
CA LYS A 155 2.06 -4.12 -18.81
C LYS A 155 2.21 -3.02 -17.75
N PHE A 156 2.79 -3.31 -16.58
CA PHE A 156 3.12 -2.28 -15.59
C PHE A 156 4.12 -1.25 -16.13
N ALA A 157 4.91 -1.61 -17.15
CA ALA A 157 5.75 -0.69 -17.88
C ALA A 157 4.97 0.49 -18.51
N ASN A 158 3.68 0.33 -18.79
CA ASN A 158 2.85 1.31 -19.49
C ASN A 158 1.74 1.94 -18.62
N LEU A 159 1.62 1.55 -17.34
CA LEU A 159 0.63 2.11 -16.43
C LEU A 159 0.99 3.54 -16.00
N SER A 160 -0.04 4.33 -15.71
CA SER A 160 0.11 5.72 -15.27
C SER A 160 0.37 5.80 -13.76
N ALA A 161 0.77 6.99 -13.30
CA ALA A 161 0.91 7.27 -11.88
C ALA A 161 -0.43 7.25 -11.13
N GLU A 162 -1.54 7.56 -11.81
CA GLU A 162 -2.87 7.59 -11.18
C GLU A 162 -3.25 6.22 -10.61
N SER A 163 -2.88 5.13 -11.29
CA SER A 163 -3.09 3.75 -10.86
C SER A 163 -2.59 3.42 -9.45
N PHE A 164 -1.67 4.21 -8.90
CA PHE A 164 -0.99 3.93 -7.63
C PHE A 164 -1.17 5.04 -6.58
N LEU A 165 -1.93 6.09 -6.92
CA LEU A 165 -2.10 7.28 -6.09
C LEU A 165 -2.68 6.93 -4.71
N GLY A 166 -2.25 7.63 -3.66
CA GLY A 166 -2.91 7.55 -2.34
C GLY A 166 -2.72 6.23 -1.60
N ASN A 167 -1.65 5.48 -1.90
CA ASN A 167 -1.25 4.29 -1.15
C ASN A 167 -0.31 4.62 0.02
N TYR A 168 -0.16 3.67 0.94
CA TYR A 168 0.58 3.87 2.20
C TYR A 168 2.08 4.11 2.00
N ALA A 169 2.78 3.20 1.33
CA ALA A 169 4.24 3.25 1.21
C ALA A 169 4.76 2.59 -0.08
N LEU A 170 4.08 2.82 -1.20
CA LEU A 170 4.57 2.38 -2.52
C LEU A 170 5.83 3.15 -2.91
N CYS A 171 6.77 2.45 -3.56
CA CYS A 171 7.98 3.01 -4.15
C CYS A 171 8.21 2.42 -5.54
N GLY A 172 9.04 3.02 -6.38
CA GLY A 172 9.35 2.45 -7.70
C GLY A 172 9.88 3.45 -8.71
N ALA A 173 9.64 3.17 -9.99
CA ALA A 173 10.11 4.00 -11.09
C ALA A 173 9.57 5.44 -11.01
N PRO A 174 10.37 6.48 -11.29
CA PRO A 174 9.96 7.89 -11.16
C PRO A 174 8.67 8.26 -11.91
N LYS A 175 8.37 7.57 -13.02
CA LYS A 175 7.14 7.77 -13.81
C LYS A 175 5.85 7.57 -13.01
N PHE A 176 5.89 6.75 -11.96
CA PHE A 176 4.74 6.47 -11.10
C PHE A 176 4.54 7.54 -10.02
N GLN A 177 5.40 8.57 -9.96
CA GLN A 177 5.32 9.67 -9.00
C GLN A 177 5.34 9.21 -7.52
N VAL A 178 5.95 8.06 -7.26
CA VAL A 178 6.22 7.54 -5.92
C VAL A 178 7.71 7.69 -5.57
N PRO A 179 8.09 7.64 -4.27
CA PRO A 179 9.48 7.60 -3.86
C PRO A 179 10.28 6.47 -4.55
N LEU A 180 11.59 6.66 -4.72
CA LEU A 180 12.47 5.60 -5.20
C LEU A 180 12.63 4.52 -4.11
N CYS A 181 12.63 3.25 -4.51
CA CYS A 181 12.89 2.16 -3.57
C CYS A 181 14.35 2.19 -3.08
N ILE A 182 14.53 2.16 -1.76
CA ILE A 182 15.87 2.13 -1.14
C ILE A 182 16.26 0.66 -0.93
N HIS A 183 16.93 0.07 -1.91
CA HIS A 183 17.56 -1.23 -1.69
C HIS A 183 18.84 -1.04 -0.86
N LYS A 184 18.87 -1.59 0.35
CA LYS A 184 20.14 -1.79 1.07
C LYS A 184 20.95 -2.77 0.24
N THR A 185 21.94 -2.30 -0.51
CA THR A 185 23.02 -3.16 -0.96
C THR A 185 23.63 -3.79 0.28
N GLU A 186 23.38 -5.07 0.51
CA GLU A 186 24.29 -5.88 1.29
C GLU A 186 25.65 -5.72 0.61
N ARG A 187 26.54 -4.95 1.23
CA ARG A 187 27.95 -5.01 0.91
C ARG A 187 28.38 -6.43 1.21
N GLN A 188 28.37 -7.30 0.20
CA GLN A 188 29.26 -8.45 0.19
C GLN A 188 30.67 -7.88 0.29
N SER A 189 31.19 -7.89 1.52
CA SER A 189 32.57 -7.59 1.83
C SER A 189 33.44 -8.69 1.22
N ASN A 190 33.66 -8.63 -0.09
CA ASN A 190 34.75 -9.31 -0.76
C ASN A 190 36.05 -8.58 -0.41
N SER A 191 36.49 -8.69 0.83
CA SER A 191 37.81 -8.24 1.21
C SER A 191 38.77 -9.39 0.95
N ASN A 192 39.62 -9.25 -0.07
CA ASN A 192 40.79 -10.10 -0.35
C ASN A 192 41.86 -10.08 0.78
N VAL A 193 41.45 -9.77 2.02
CA VAL A 193 42.32 -9.57 3.18
C VAL A 193 42.83 -10.91 3.72
N ASP A 194 42.14 -12.01 3.46
CA ASP A 194 42.59 -13.35 3.89
C ASP A 194 43.75 -13.93 3.04
N LYS A 195 44.14 -13.28 1.94
CA LYS A 195 45.29 -13.72 1.10
C LYS A 195 46.59 -12.94 1.35
N VAL A 196 46.59 -11.94 2.23
CA VAL A 196 47.77 -11.09 2.48
C VAL A 196 48.56 -11.50 3.74
N ILE A 197 48.05 -12.43 4.57
CA ILE A 197 48.63 -12.75 5.88
C ILE A 197 49.75 -13.82 5.85
N VAL A 198 50.20 -14.30 4.69
CA VAL A 198 51.27 -15.33 4.61
C VAL A 198 52.68 -14.76 4.39
N ALA A 199 52.85 -13.45 4.18
CA ALA A 199 54.18 -12.85 4.08
C ALA A 199 54.44 -11.88 5.23
N CYS A 200 55.60 -12.03 5.86
CA CYS A 200 56.16 -11.21 6.95
C CYS A 200 55.80 -11.66 8.37
N THR A 201 56.21 -12.88 8.73
CA THR A 201 56.73 -13.10 10.08
C THR A 201 58.15 -12.54 10.18
N ILE A 202 58.40 -11.91 11.32
CA ILE A 202 59.67 -11.51 11.95
C ILE A 202 59.97 -9.99 11.85
N GLU A 203 60.14 -9.42 13.05
CA GLU A 203 60.40 -8.02 13.45
C GLU A 203 59.19 -7.08 13.61
N GLY A 204 58.55 -7.17 14.77
CA GLY A 204 57.56 -6.19 15.22
C GLY A 204 56.75 -6.59 16.46
N SER A 205 57.17 -7.59 17.23
CA SER A 205 56.36 -8.18 18.31
C SER A 205 56.04 -7.20 19.45
N ALA A 206 56.88 -6.19 19.70
CA ALA A 206 56.58 -5.18 20.73
C ALA A 206 55.52 -4.16 20.28
N LEU A 207 55.55 -3.73 19.00
CA LEU A 207 54.58 -2.78 18.45
C LEU A 207 53.21 -3.44 18.24
N LEU A 208 53.18 -4.70 17.83
CA LEU A 208 51.94 -5.46 17.65
C LEU A 208 51.20 -5.68 18.98
N VAL A 209 51.91 -5.91 20.10
CA VAL A 209 51.27 -6.04 21.42
C VAL A 209 50.71 -4.69 21.89
N ILE A 210 51.38 -3.57 21.62
CA ILE A 210 50.87 -2.23 21.97
C ILE A 210 49.65 -1.86 21.12
N VAL A 211 49.67 -2.18 19.82
CA VAL A 211 48.52 -1.94 18.92
C VAL A 211 47.36 -2.88 19.26
N CYS A 212 47.61 -4.16 19.56
CA CYS A 212 46.58 -5.10 19.99
C CYS A 212 46.00 -4.76 21.37
N THR A 213 46.80 -4.21 22.29
CA THR A 213 46.28 -3.71 23.57
C THR A 213 45.52 -2.40 23.41
N PHE A 214 45.95 -1.48 22.53
CA PHE A 214 45.18 -0.27 22.20
C PHE A 214 43.88 -0.60 21.45
N ILE A 215 43.89 -1.52 20.50
CA ILE A 215 42.70 -2.02 19.80
C ILE A 215 41.82 -2.79 20.78
N GLY A 216 42.39 -3.60 21.67
CA GLY A 216 41.69 -4.31 22.73
C GLY A 216 41.01 -3.36 23.71
N ILE A 217 41.70 -2.32 24.17
CA ILE A 217 41.17 -1.27 25.05
C ILE A 217 40.14 -0.41 24.31
N SER A 218 40.33 -0.12 23.03
CA SER A 218 39.39 0.65 22.19
C SER A 218 38.13 -0.17 21.87
N CYS A 219 38.26 -1.47 21.60
CA CYS A 219 37.17 -2.41 21.42
C CYS A 219 36.46 -2.72 22.75
N TYR A 220 37.17 -2.73 23.87
CA TYR A 220 36.61 -2.87 25.21
C TYR A 220 35.86 -1.59 25.62
N ARG A 221 36.40 -0.41 25.32
CA ARG A 221 35.72 0.89 25.47
C ARG A 221 34.51 1.00 24.54
N LYS A 222 34.60 0.52 23.30
CA LYS A 222 33.49 0.48 22.32
C LYS A 222 32.42 -0.55 22.74
N LYS A 223 32.79 -1.71 23.30
CA LYS A 223 31.85 -2.67 23.92
C LYS A 223 31.23 -2.13 25.22
N ARG A 224 31.93 -1.27 25.97
CA ARG A 224 31.37 -0.55 27.13
C ARG A 224 30.43 0.58 26.69
N PHE A 225 30.66 1.16 25.51
CA PHE A 225 29.74 2.10 24.86
C PHE A 225 28.54 1.42 24.16
N LEU A 226 28.66 0.13 23.82
CA LEU A 226 27.59 -0.71 23.25
C LEU A 226 26.91 -1.63 24.27
N LYS A 227 27.06 -1.35 25.57
CA LYS A 227 26.35 -2.03 26.66
C LYS A 227 25.34 -1.13 27.38
N HIS A 228 24.68 -0.23 26.65
CA HIS A 228 23.35 0.22 27.03
C HIS A 228 22.36 -0.16 25.92
N PRO A 229 21.58 -1.24 26.11
CA PRO A 229 20.47 -1.62 25.24
C PRO A 229 19.27 -0.65 25.33
N ASP A 230 19.36 0.41 26.14
CA ASP A 230 18.19 1.25 26.47
C ASP A 230 18.00 2.49 25.56
N ASP A 231 18.96 2.79 24.67
CA ASP A 231 18.86 3.96 23.78
C ASP A 231 18.22 3.67 22.42
N ILE A 232 18.13 2.40 22.00
CA ILE A 232 17.42 1.99 20.77
C ILE A 232 15.92 1.77 21.04
N GLU A 233 15.57 1.37 22.27
CA GLU A 233 14.18 1.20 22.69
C GLU A 233 13.47 2.55 22.92
N ARG A 234 14.23 3.61 23.23
CA ARG A 234 13.69 4.98 23.36
C ARG A 234 13.26 5.64 22.05
N LEU A 235 13.78 5.18 20.90
CA LEU A 235 13.43 5.71 19.58
C LEU A 235 12.09 5.17 19.06
N TRP A 236 11.59 4.05 19.60
CA TRP A 236 10.32 3.41 19.18
C TRP A 236 9.22 3.56 20.26
N GLY A 237 9.47 4.36 21.29
CA GLY A 237 8.51 4.64 22.36
C GLY A 237 7.61 5.86 22.12
N ILE A 238 7.83 6.62 21.04
CA ILE A 238 6.91 7.70 20.64
C ILE A 238 6.00 7.14 19.56
N THR A 239 4.85 6.59 19.97
CA THR A 239 3.72 6.41 19.07
C THR A 239 3.25 7.81 18.69
N LEU A 240 3.82 8.39 17.63
CA LEU A 240 3.27 9.60 17.04
C LEU A 240 1.85 9.25 16.59
N PRO A 241 0.81 9.96 17.06
CA PRO A 241 -0.54 9.70 16.63
C PRO A 241 -0.60 9.80 15.10
N VAL A 242 -1.12 8.77 14.43
CA VAL A 242 -1.41 8.85 13.01
C VAL A 242 -2.65 9.73 12.86
N ILE A 243 -2.45 10.99 12.49
CA ILE A 243 -3.53 11.96 12.33
C ILE A 243 -4.09 11.81 10.91
N SER A 244 -5.38 11.49 10.80
CA SER A 244 -6.03 11.35 9.50
C SER A 244 -6.21 12.71 8.79
N HIS A 245 -6.27 12.72 7.46
CA HIS A 245 -6.58 13.94 6.69
C HIS A 245 -7.89 14.59 7.15
N ARG A 246 -8.93 13.79 7.43
CA ARG A 246 -10.22 14.27 7.93
C ARG A 246 -10.09 14.99 9.28
N GLU A 247 -9.25 14.45 10.17
CA GLU A 247 -8.98 15.07 11.46
C GLU A 247 -8.24 16.40 11.30
N LEU A 248 -7.27 16.50 10.39
CA LEU A 248 -6.60 17.77 10.08
C LEU A 248 -7.56 18.82 9.49
N VAL A 249 -8.44 18.41 8.57
CA VAL A 249 -9.48 19.29 8.01
C VAL A 249 -10.39 19.81 9.11
N HIS A 250 -10.85 18.95 10.02
CA HIS A 250 -11.67 19.39 11.15
C HIS A 250 -10.90 20.30 12.11
N ALA A 251 -9.69 19.90 12.50
CA ALA A 251 -8.81 20.62 13.43
C ALA A 251 -8.46 22.03 12.96
N THR A 252 -8.34 22.22 11.64
CA THR A 252 -8.00 23.51 11.01
C THR A 252 -9.22 24.31 10.55
N SER A 253 -10.44 23.84 10.82
CA SER A 253 -11.68 24.43 10.28
C SER A 253 -11.64 24.55 8.75
N ASN A 254 -11.30 23.45 8.08
CA ASN A 254 -11.11 23.33 6.65
C ASN A 254 -10.05 24.31 6.10
N PHE A 255 -8.90 24.39 6.77
CA PHE A 255 -7.81 25.31 6.42
C PHE A 255 -8.28 26.76 6.24
N SER A 256 -9.14 27.23 7.14
CA SER A 256 -9.70 28.59 7.10
C SER A 256 -8.63 29.66 7.31
N ASN A 257 -8.80 30.83 6.67
CA ASN A 257 -7.95 32.00 6.85
C ASN A 257 -7.86 32.47 8.31
N ALA A 258 -8.86 32.19 9.15
CA ALA A 258 -8.81 32.51 10.58
C ALA A 258 -7.70 31.74 11.33
N ASN A 259 -7.27 30.60 10.78
CA ASN A 259 -6.22 29.74 11.33
C ASN A 259 -4.91 29.90 10.56
N PHE A 260 -4.81 30.81 9.59
CA PHE A 260 -3.60 30.97 8.80
C PHE A 260 -2.46 31.58 9.65
N LEU A 261 -1.30 30.90 9.67
CA LEU A 261 -0.13 31.34 10.42
C LEU A 261 0.94 31.96 9.51
N GLY A 262 1.03 31.56 8.25
CA GLY A 262 1.99 32.14 7.30
C GLY A 262 2.16 31.32 6.03
N ASN A 263 2.88 31.88 5.06
CA ASN A 263 3.21 31.21 3.79
C ASN A 263 4.72 31.17 3.58
N GLY A 264 5.24 30.02 3.17
CA GLY A 264 6.61 29.84 2.69
C GLY A 264 6.65 29.75 1.17
N SER A 265 7.85 29.49 0.64
CA SER A 265 8.08 29.29 -0.80
C SER A 265 7.35 28.09 -1.39
N PHE A 266 7.03 27.07 -0.58
CA PHE A 266 6.47 25.79 -1.05
C PHE A 266 5.18 25.36 -0.34
N GLY A 267 4.55 26.25 0.42
CA GLY A 267 3.34 25.88 1.14
C GLY A 267 2.93 26.87 2.22
N SER A 268 1.71 26.70 2.71
CA SER A 268 1.10 27.52 3.74
C SER A 268 1.03 26.75 5.07
N VAL A 269 1.09 27.46 6.19
CA VAL A 269 1.00 26.90 7.53
C VAL A 269 -0.27 27.40 8.20
N TYR A 270 -1.03 26.48 8.78
CA TYR A 270 -2.26 26.74 9.50
C TYR A 270 -2.16 26.24 10.93
N LYS A 271 -2.85 26.89 11.86
CA LYS A 271 -3.08 26.42 13.21
C LYS A 271 -4.21 25.38 13.21
N GLY A 272 -4.00 24.27 13.89
CA GLY A 272 -5.04 23.27 14.14
C GLY A 272 -5.15 22.94 15.63
N ILE A 273 -6.33 22.50 16.06
CA ILE A 273 -6.55 21.91 17.39
C ILE A 273 -7.10 20.50 17.18
N LEU A 274 -6.33 19.48 17.57
CA LEU A 274 -6.72 18.07 17.43
C LEU A 274 -7.82 17.68 18.42
N ALA A 275 -8.39 16.48 18.25
CA ALA A 275 -9.50 16.00 19.08
C ALA A 275 -9.14 15.87 20.58
N ASP A 276 -7.87 15.66 20.89
CA ASP A 276 -7.32 15.60 22.26
C ASP A 276 -7.00 17.00 22.85
N GLY A 277 -7.23 18.07 22.09
CA GLY A 277 -6.91 19.45 22.47
C GLY A 277 -5.48 19.89 22.14
N THR A 278 -4.66 19.02 21.57
CA THR A 278 -3.28 19.34 21.17
C THR A 278 -3.30 20.41 20.08
N THR A 279 -2.58 21.52 20.32
CA THR A 279 -2.39 22.57 19.31
C THR A 279 -1.26 22.17 18.37
N VAL A 280 -1.55 22.18 17.06
CA VAL A 280 -0.61 21.80 16.01
C VAL A 280 -0.45 22.92 14.98
N ALA A 281 0.70 22.95 14.32
CA ALA A 281 0.91 23.71 13.09
C ALA A 281 0.88 22.73 11.92
N VAL A 282 -0.06 22.90 11.00
CA VAL A 282 -0.27 22.04 9.84
C VAL A 282 0.27 22.74 8.62
N LYS A 283 1.32 22.20 8.01
CA LYS A 283 1.89 22.72 6.77
C LYS A 283 1.29 22.02 5.56
N VAL A 284 0.62 22.79 4.70
CA VAL A 284 0.03 22.34 3.44
C VAL A 284 1.00 22.68 2.31
N LEU A 285 1.54 21.66 1.65
CA LEU A 285 2.51 21.83 0.58
C LEU A 285 1.81 22.05 -0.77
N ASN A 286 2.39 22.93 -1.58
CA ASN A 286 1.96 23.11 -2.96
C ASN A 286 2.79 22.21 -3.89
N LEU A 287 2.26 21.02 -4.19
CA LEU A 287 2.93 20.01 -5.01
C LEU A 287 3.02 20.37 -6.50
N LEU A 288 2.41 21.48 -6.93
CA LEU A 288 2.52 21.97 -8.32
C LEU A 288 3.89 22.61 -8.61
N PHE A 289 4.69 22.89 -7.58
CA PHE A 289 6.03 23.48 -7.74
C PHE A 289 7.13 22.41 -7.76
N GLU A 290 7.87 22.38 -8.86
CA GLU A 290 9.04 21.52 -9.04
C GLU A 290 10.08 21.83 -7.95
N GLY A 291 10.31 20.87 -7.04
CA GLY A 291 11.20 21.04 -5.89
C GLY A 291 10.52 21.10 -4.52
N ALA A 292 9.19 21.19 -4.44
CA ALA A 292 8.45 21.18 -3.17
C ALA A 292 8.70 19.90 -2.34
N SER A 293 8.80 18.74 -3.00
CA SER A 293 9.15 17.46 -2.34
C SER A 293 10.58 17.47 -1.78
N LYS A 294 11.57 17.97 -2.53
CA LYS A 294 12.95 18.11 -2.04
C LYS A 294 13.03 19.08 -0.86
N SER A 295 12.25 20.18 -0.89
CA SER A 295 12.17 21.11 0.23
C SER A 295 11.56 20.46 1.48
N PHE A 296 10.56 19.59 1.31
CA PHE A 296 9.97 18.83 2.41
C PHE A 296 10.98 17.88 3.06
N ASP A 297 11.73 17.11 2.27
CA ASP A 297 12.74 16.19 2.79
C ASP A 297 13.85 16.93 3.56
N ILE A 298 14.26 18.10 3.06
CA ILE A 298 15.23 18.97 3.72
C ILE A 298 14.66 19.47 5.05
N GLU A 299 13.43 19.98 5.08
CA GLU A 299 12.82 20.47 6.32
C GLU A 299 12.63 19.37 7.36
N CYS A 300 12.20 18.18 6.97
CA CYS A 300 12.12 17.02 7.84
C CYS A 300 13.49 16.64 8.41
N THR A 301 14.53 16.67 7.58
CA THR A 301 15.92 16.42 8.00
C THR A 301 16.41 17.47 9.00
N VAL A 302 16.09 18.75 8.76
CA VAL A 302 16.47 19.85 9.66
C VAL A 302 15.72 19.76 10.98
N MET A 303 14.41 19.54 10.98
CA MET A 303 13.62 19.39 12.22
C MET A 303 14.08 18.19 13.04
N HIS A 304 14.49 17.10 12.40
CA HIS A 304 15.06 15.95 13.10
C HIS A 304 16.38 16.28 13.82
N GLN A 305 17.15 17.25 13.32
CA GLN A 305 18.43 17.66 13.90
C GLN A 305 18.29 18.74 14.99
N ILE A 306 17.14 19.40 15.08
CA ILE A 306 16.85 20.37 16.12
C ILE A 306 16.50 19.61 17.41
N ARG A 307 17.40 19.63 18.39
CA ARG A 307 17.08 19.18 19.74
C ARG A 307 16.15 20.22 20.38
N HIS A 308 14.91 19.82 20.63
CA HIS A 308 13.93 20.55 21.45
C HIS A 308 14.25 20.42 22.94
#